data_AF-A0A1Y3WM38-F1
#
_entry.id   AF-A0A1Y3WM38-F1
#
_cell.length_a   1.000
_cell.length_b   1.000
_cell.length_c   1.000
_cell.angle_alpha   90.00
_cell.angle_beta   90.00
_cell.angle_gamma   90.00
#
_symmetry.space_group_name_H-M   'P 1'
#
loop_
_entity.id
_entity.type
_entity.pdbx_description
1 polymer ?
#
loop_
_entity_poly.entity_id
_entity_poly.type
_entity_poly.pdbx_seq_one_letter_code
_entity_poly.pdbx_strand_id
1 'polypeptide(L)'
;MKINRIITIGLFLAMALLGFPTSLWSAEVVVLNSSSAGNLKLSKEALTAMYLKITGEIDARDFKTLKAVTINSTRILDLSEAEIVSYEGDEGCYAPITSDWMVDDRVWYHTYEANTLPIHAFAEVRDNSLSKWYEGSSTLRRLILPATLKNIEYDALRFNDMLTEIITPENSEFLVSDGHTIYTILVFTTDYYSIFYR
;
A
#
# COMPACT_ATOMS: atom_id res chain seq x y z
N MET A 1 21.05 -9.43 23.10
CA MET A 1 22.16 -9.25 22.15
C MET A 1 22.06 -7.84 21.57
N LYS A 2 22.82 -6.87 22.09
CA LYS A 2 22.80 -5.46 21.64
C LYS A 2 23.73 -5.34 20.44
N ILE A 3 23.19 -5.31 19.23
CA ILE A 3 23.98 -5.12 18.02
C ILE A 3 24.35 -3.63 17.91
N ASN A 4 25.64 -3.41 17.70
CA ASN A 4 26.38 -2.17 17.87
C ASN A 4 25.90 -1.03 16.95
N ARG A 5 25.29 0.01 17.54
CA ARG A 5 25.12 1.33 16.91
C ARG A 5 26.45 2.00 16.51
N ILE A 6 27.56 1.55 17.09
CA ILE A 6 28.92 2.07 16.84
C ILE A 6 29.45 1.62 15.46
N ILE A 7 29.06 0.43 14.97
CA ILE A 7 29.56 -0.08 13.68
C ILE A 7 28.98 0.72 12.51
N THR A 8 27.70 1.11 12.61
CA THR A 8 27.03 1.87 11.55
C THR A 8 27.61 3.28 11.41
N ILE A 9 27.92 3.96 12.51
CA ILE A 9 28.51 5.32 12.50
C ILE A 9 29.95 5.28 11.96
N GLY A 10 30.74 4.27 12.34
CA GLY A 10 32.11 4.10 11.85
C GLY A 10 32.21 3.89 10.33
N LEU A 11 31.24 3.17 9.74
CA LEU A 11 31.21 2.91 8.30
C LEU A 11 30.92 4.17 7.47
N PHE A 12 29.99 5.02 7.94
CA PHE A 12 29.69 6.29 7.26
C PHE A 12 30.85 7.30 7.34
N LEU A 13 31.58 7.34 8.47
CA LEU A 13 32.74 8.22 8.62
C LEU A 13 33.88 7.83 7.66
N ALA A 14 34.09 6.52 7.46
CA ALA A 14 35.11 6.01 6.54
C ALA A 14 34.77 6.31 5.06
N MET A 15 33.49 6.25 4.68
CA MET A 15 33.06 6.59 3.31
C MET A 15 33.22 8.08 3.00
N ALA A 16 32.93 8.96 3.97
CA ALA A 16 33.14 10.41 3.83
C ALA A 16 34.62 10.77 3.65
N LEU A 17 35.51 10.11 4.40
CA LEU A 17 36.96 10.31 4.32
C LEU A 17 37.59 9.82 3.00
N LEU A 18 36.93 8.88 2.31
CA LEU A 18 37.37 8.33 1.02
C LEU A 18 36.78 9.08 -0.19
N GLY A 19 36.09 10.20 0.03
CA GLY A 19 35.53 11.02 -1.06
C GLY A 19 34.33 10.38 -1.77
N PHE A 20 33.74 9.33 -1.20
CA PHE A 20 32.45 8.85 -1.69
C PHE A 20 31.37 9.88 -1.33
N PRO A 21 30.49 10.24 -2.26
CA PRO A 21 29.42 11.17 -1.97
C PRO A 21 28.55 10.61 -0.84
N THR A 22 28.56 11.27 0.31
CA THR A 22 27.63 11.00 1.42
C THR A 22 26.29 11.66 1.18
N SER A 23 25.79 11.67 -0.06
CA SER A 23 24.42 12.12 -0.25
C SER A 23 23.55 11.16 0.54
N LEU A 24 22.91 11.66 1.61
CA LEU A 24 21.65 11.09 2.02
C LEU A 24 20.81 11.15 0.75
N TRP A 25 20.56 10.00 0.13
CA TRP A 25 19.57 9.89 -0.93
C TRP A 25 18.23 10.28 -0.31
N SER A 26 17.89 11.57 -0.34
CA SER A 26 16.52 12.00 -0.21
C SER A 26 15.89 11.60 -1.53
N ALA A 27 15.23 10.43 -1.57
CA ALA A 27 14.42 10.07 -2.72
C ALA A 27 13.47 11.25 -2.98
N GLU A 28 13.50 11.79 -4.19
CA GLU A 28 12.59 12.85 -4.60
C GLU A 28 11.16 12.34 -4.41
N VAL A 29 10.34 13.14 -3.74
CA VAL A 29 8.93 12.81 -3.53
C VAL A 29 8.17 13.17 -4.80
N VAL A 30 7.64 12.16 -5.48
CA VAL A 30 6.73 12.38 -6.60
C VAL A 30 5.32 12.50 -6.04
N VAL A 31 4.65 13.62 -6.33
CA VAL A 31 3.28 13.88 -5.87
C VAL A 31 2.34 13.77 -7.06
N LEU A 32 1.33 12.92 -6.95
CA LEU A 32 0.22 12.84 -7.89
C LEU A 32 -1.07 13.29 -7.21
N ASN A 33 -1.82 14.14 -7.89
CA ASN A 33 -3.17 14.52 -7.45
C ASN A 33 -4.19 13.78 -8.30
N SER A 34 -5.13 13.09 -7.64
CA SER A 34 -6.33 12.57 -8.26
C SER A 34 -7.41 13.66 -8.20
N SER A 35 -7.71 14.26 -9.34
CA SER A 35 -8.73 15.31 -9.44
C SER A 35 -10.15 14.78 -9.36
N SER A 36 -10.35 13.48 -9.56
CA SER A 36 -11.62 12.77 -9.45
C SER A 36 -11.32 11.28 -9.29
N ALA A 37 -12.03 10.63 -8.37
CA ALA A 37 -11.88 9.21 -8.11
C ALA A 37 -12.02 8.34 -9.37
N GLY A 38 -11.20 7.30 -9.43
CA GLY A 38 -11.10 6.32 -10.51
C GLY A 38 -10.36 6.79 -11.76
N ASN A 39 -9.75 7.98 -11.72
CA ASN A 39 -9.07 8.59 -12.87
C ASN A 39 -7.60 8.92 -12.59
N LEU A 40 -6.98 8.34 -11.55
CA LEU A 40 -5.57 8.54 -11.24
C LEU A 40 -4.71 8.14 -12.45
N LYS A 41 -3.82 9.04 -12.86
CA LYS A 41 -2.88 8.82 -13.97
C LYS A 41 -1.45 8.84 -13.46
N LEU A 42 -0.74 7.76 -13.70
CA LEU A 42 0.68 7.66 -13.38
C LEU A 42 1.50 8.45 -14.40
N SER A 43 2.28 9.41 -13.91
CA SER A 43 3.28 10.09 -14.73
C SER A 43 4.49 9.17 -14.97
N LYS A 44 5.39 9.54 -15.89
CA LYS A 44 6.61 8.75 -16.15
C LYS A 44 7.51 8.70 -14.93
N GLU A 45 7.56 9.79 -14.17
CA GLU A 45 8.32 9.92 -12.94
C GLU A 45 7.76 9.00 -11.85
N ALA A 46 6.42 8.90 -11.75
CA ALA A 46 5.77 8.01 -10.79
C ALA A 46 6.08 6.52 -11.02
N LEU A 47 6.28 6.10 -12.28
CA LEU A 47 6.58 4.70 -12.62
C LEU A 47 7.87 4.17 -11.99
N THR A 48 8.82 5.06 -11.66
CA THR A 48 10.11 4.71 -11.06
C THR A 48 10.31 5.33 -9.67
N ALA A 49 9.32 6.06 -9.16
CA ALA A 49 9.41 6.77 -7.89
C ALA A 49 9.51 5.80 -6.70
N MET A 50 10.55 5.96 -5.90
CA MET A 50 10.68 5.24 -4.62
C MET A 50 9.79 5.83 -3.52
N TYR A 51 9.53 7.14 -3.56
CA TYR A 51 8.56 7.81 -2.70
C TYR A 51 7.48 8.42 -3.59
N LEU A 52 6.28 7.84 -3.51
CA LEU A 52 5.08 8.34 -4.16
C LEU A 52 4.10 8.88 -3.11
N LYS A 53 3.60 10.09 -3.31
CA LYS A 53 2.50 10.68 -2.54
C LYS A 53 1.29 10.86 -3.44
N ILE A 54 0.12 10.43 -2.95
CA ILE A 54 -1.16 10.62 -3.61
C ILE A 54 -2.01 11.59 -2.81
N THR A 55 -2.65 12.54 -3.49
CA THR A 55 -3.58 13.51 -2.90
C THR A 55 -4.90 13.54 -3.66
N GLY A 56 -5.95 14.08 -3.04
CA GLY A 56 -7.28 14.20 -3.65
C GLY A 56 -8.15 12.95 -3.48
N GLU A 57 -9.24 12.86 -4.24
CA GLU A 57 -10.21 11.77 -4.12
C GLU A 57 -9.76 10.53 -4.91
N ILE A 58 -9.73 9.38 -4.26
CA ILE A 58 -9.39 8.10 -4.87
C ILE A 58 -10.44 7.03 -4.57
N ASP A 59 -10.59 6.06 -5.48
CA ASP A 59 -11.41 4.87 -5.26
C ASP A 59 -10.67 3.57 -5.63
N ALA A 60 -11.36 2.44 -5.57
CA ALA A 60 -10.82 1.12 -5.85
C ALA A 60 -10.16 0.97 -7.24
N ARG A 61 -10.56 1.76 -8.24
CA ARG A 61 -9.96 1.75 -9.59
C ARG A 61 -8.60 2.44 -9.59
N ASP A 62 -8.42 3.43 -8.72
CA ASP A 62 -7.11 4.07 -8.52
C ASP A 62 -6.15 3.12 -7.80
N PHE A 63 -6.63 2.35 -6.82
CA PHE A 63 -5.82 1.28 -6.21
C PHE A 63 -5.38 0.24 -7.24
N LYS A 64 -6.25 -0.15 -8.17
CA LYS A 64 -5.87 -1.01 -9.31
C LYS A 64 -4.77 -0.37 -10.16
N THR A 65 -4.84 0.94 -10.41
CA THR A 65 -3.80 1.69 -11.13
C THR A 65 -2.49 1.72 -10.36
N LEU A 66 -2.53 1.94 -9.04
CA LEU A 66 -1.36 2.01 -8.16
C LEU A 66 -0.55 0.70 -8.13
N LYS A 67 -1.18 -0.46 -8.38
CA LYS A 67 -0.47 -1.76 -8.45
C LYS A 67 0.71 -1.73 -9.43
N ALA A 68 0.60 -0.98 -10.53
CA ALA A 68 1.66 -0.83 -11.53
C ALA A 68 2.97 -0.27 -10.95
N VAL A 69 2.91 0.48 -9.85
CA VAL A 69 4.09 1.07 -9.19
C VAL A 69 4.36 0.49 -7.82
N THR A 70 3.32 0.15 -7.05
CA THR A 70 3.49 -0.40 -5.70
C THR A 70 4.07 -1.81 -5.71
N ILE A 71 3.89 -2.60 -6.76
CA ILE A 71 4.43 -3.97 -6.80
C ILE A 71 5.96 -3.98 -6.99
N ASN A 72 6.50 -3.05 -7.77
CA ASN A 72 7.87 -3.14 -8.29
C ASN A 72 8.76 -1.91 -8.07
N SER A 73 8.22 -0.71 -7.79
CA SER A 73 9.00 0.54 -7.79
C SER A 73 8.91 1.29 -6.47
N THR A 74 7.69 1.50 -5.97
CA THR A 74 7.43 2.37 -4.83
C THR A 74 7.79 1.69 -3.52
N ARG A 75 8.65 2.33 -2.74
CA ARG A 75 9.06 1.89 -1.40
C ARG A 75 8.27 2.56 -0.28
N ILE A 76 7.92 3.83 -0.49
CA ILE A 76 7.11 4.63 0.43
C ILE A 76 5.90 5.11 -0.36
N LEU A 77 4.71 4.66 0.06
CA LEU A 77 3.44 5.19 -0.43
C LEU A 77 2.82 6.06 0.66
N ASP A 78 2.57 7.32 0.31
CA ASP A 78 1.95 8.29 1.19
C ASP A 78 0.55 8.65 0.69
N LEU A 79 -0.46 8.22 1.44
CA LEU A 79 -1.87 8.50 1.17
C LEU A 79 -2.46 9.49 2.18
N SER A 80 -1.64 10.15 3.01
CA SER A 80 -2.11 10.99 4.13
C SER A 80 -3.08 12.10 3.72
N GLU A 81 -2.96 12.62 2.49
CA GLU A 81 -3.80 13.67 1.91
C GLU A 81 -4.74 13.14 0.80
N ALA A 82 -4.88 11.83 0.69
CA ALA A 82 -5.89 11.21 -0.15
C ALA A 82 -7.19 10.99 0.64
N GLU A 83 -8.33 11.07 -0.03
CA GLU A 83 -9.63 10.70 0.51
C GLU A 83 -10.15 9.48 -0.26
N ILE A 84 -10.40 8.37 0.44
CA ILE A 84 -10.99 7.18 -0.19
C ILE A 84 -12.50 7.37 -0.24
N VAL A 85 -13.05 7.51 -1.44
CA VAL A 85 -14.50 7.56 -1.66
C VAL A 85 -15.04 6.18 -2.03
N SER A 86 -16.35 5.98 -1.85
CA SER A 86 -16.99 4.71 -2.18
C SER A 86 -17.00 4.46 -3.68
N TYR A 87 -16.89 3.20 -4.07
CA TYR A 87 -17.11 2.75 -5.45
C TYR A 87 -17.86 1.43 -5.43
N GLU A 88 -18.68 1.19 -6.45
CA GLU A 88 -19.40 -0.06 -6.61
C GLU A 88 -19.34 -0.45 -8.07
N GLY A 89 -18.86 -1.67 -8.33
CA GLY A 89 -18.64 -2.15 -9.68
C GLY A 89 -17.49 -3.14 -9.77
N ASP A 90 -17.03 -3.35 -10.99
CA ASP A 90 -16.13 -4.42 -11.40
C ASP A 90 -14.76 -3.93 -11.88
N GLU A 91 -14.59 -2.62 -12.02
CA GLU A 91 -13.33 -2.03 -12.47
C GLU A 91 -12.33 -1.87 -11.32
N GLY A 92 -12.74 -2.12 -10.07
CA GLY A 92 -11.95 -1.95 -8.86
C GLY A 92 -10.80 -2.94 -8.69
N CYS A 93 -10.15 -2.91 -7.52
CA CYS A 93 -8.94 -3.68 -7.26
C CYS A 93 -9.18 -5.12 -6.76
N TYR A 94 -10.41 -5.54 -6.52
CA TYR A 94 -10.74 -6.92 -6.18
C TYR A 94 -10.38 -7.87 -7.31
N ALA A 95 -9.60 -8.90 -6.99
CA ALA A 95 -9.02 -9.80 -7.97
C ALA A 95 -8.92 -11.21 -7.38
N PRO A 96 -10.01 -11.99 -7.29
CA PRO A 96 -9.95 -13.35 -6.76
C PRO A 96 -9.28 -14.32 -7.73
N ILE A 97 -8.50 -15.28 -7.22
CA ILE A 97 -8.05 -16.44 -8.01
C ILE A 97 -9.24 -17.34 -8.29
N THR A 98 -9.51 -17.58 -9.57
CA THR A 98 -10.59 -18.47 -10.02
C THR A 98 -10.05 -19.71 -10.68
N SER A 99 -10.85 -20.77 -10.66
CA SER A 99 -10.47 -22.04 -11.28
C SER A 99 -10.49 -21.97 -12.81
N ASP A 100 -9.43 -22.48 -13.46
CA ASP A 100 -9.28 -22.45 -14.93
C ASP A 100 -10.31 -23.30 -15.69
N TRP A 101 -10.96 -24.26 -15.00
CA TRP A 101 -12.03 -25.07 -15.58
C TRP A 101 -13.37 -24.33 -15.69
N MET A 102 -13.46 -23.11 -15.15
CA MET A 102 -14.59 -22.23 -15.37
C MET A 102 -14.34 -21.40 -16.63
N VAL A 103 -15.16 -21.59 -17.65
CA VAL A 103 -15.30 -20.64 -18.76
C VAL A 103 -16.02 -19.43 -18.19
N ASP A 104 -15.27 -18.49 -17.61
CA ASP A 104 -15.87 -17.42 -16.81
C ASP A 104 -15.69 -16.06 -17.49
N ASP A 105 -16.79 -15.55 -18.02
CA ASP A 105 -17.00 -14.13 -18.34
C ASP A 105 -17.40 -13.33 -17.09
N ARG A 106 -17.21 -13.90 -15.88
CA ARG A 106 -17.57 -13.24 -14.64
C ARG A 106 -16.80 -11.95 -14.45
N VAL A 107 -17.64 -10.98 -14.19
CA VAL A 107 -17.33 -9.65 -13.74
C VAL A 107 -17.32 -9.68 -12.21
N TRP A 108 -16.18 -9.34 -11.58
CA TRP A 108 -16.03 -9.36 -10.11
C TRP A 108 -16.58 -8.09 -9.48
N TYR A 109 -17.91 -7.97 -9.52
CA TYR A 109 -18.63 -6.89 -8.88
C TYR A 109 -18.37 -6.89 -7.36
N HIS A 110 -17.94 -5.75 -6.83
CA HIS A 110 -17.64 -5.56 -5.42
C HIS A 110 -18.06 -4.17 -4.97
N THR A 111 -18.49 -4.05 -3.72
CA THR A 111 -18.85 -2.79 -3.08
C THR A 111 -17.70 -2.36 -2.19
N TYR A 112 -17.12 -1.20 -2.48
CA TYR A 112 -16.02 -0.60 -1.74
C TYR A 112 -16.56 0.59 -0.96
N GLU A 113 -16.52 0.49 0.36
CA GLU A 113 -17.03 1.53 1.25
C GLU A 113 -16.08 2.73 1.33
N ALA A 114 -16.63 3.93 1.48
CA ALA A 114 -15.83 5.13 1.68
C ALA A 114 -14.97 5.00 2.96
N ASN A 115 -13.79 5.62 2.94
CA ASN A 115 -12.81 5.59 4.04
C ASN A 115 -12.39 4.17 4.47
N THR A 116 -12.44 3.22 3.55
CA THR A 116 -12.02 1.84 3.79
C THR A 116 -10.91 1.46 2.82
N LEU A 117 -9.80 0.91 3.33
CA LEU A 117 -8.72 0.43 2.46
C LEU A 117 -9.21 -0.84 1.75
N PRO A 118 -9.21 -0.90 0.41
CA PRO A 118 -9.95 -1.93 -0.32
C PRO A 118 -9.22 -3.28 -0.36
N ILE A 119 -9.98 -4.37 -0.56
CA ILE A 119 -9.44 -5.71 -0.74
C ILE A 119 -8.41 -5.77 -1.88
N HIS A 120 -7.32 -6.52 -1.67
CA HIS A 120 -6.21 -6.67 -2.62
C HIS A 120 -5.65 -5.33 -3.13
N ALA A 121 -5.65 -4.27 -2.30
CA ALA A 121 -5.21 -2.93 -2.68
C ALA A 121 -3.86 -2.92 -3.42
N PHE A 122 -2.92 -3.74 -2.96
CA PHE A 122 -1.54 -3.80 -3.49
C PHE A 122 -1.11 -5.19 -3.95
N ALA A 123 -2.06 -6.07 -4.27
CA ALA A 123 -1.79 -7.40 -4.81
C ALA A 123 -2.60 -7.67 -6.07
N GLU A 124 -2.03 -8.41 -7.02
CA GLU A 124 -2.73 -8.83 -8.24
C GLU A 124 -2.60 -10.33 -8.48
N VAL A 125 -3.47 -10.86 -9.34
CA VAL A 125 -3.37 -12.25 -9.77
C VAL A 125 -2.43 -12.32 -10.97
N ARG A 126 -1.42 -13.16 -10.86
CA ARG A 126 -0.55 -13.56 -11.97
C ARG A 126 -0.93 -14.94 -12.47
N ASP A 127 -0.65 -15.17 -13.74
CA ASP A 127 -0.97 -16.41 -14.44
C ASP A 127 0.18 -16.76 -15.40
N ASN A 128 0.66 -18.00 -15.34
CA ASN A 128 1.65 -18.57 -16.27
C ASN A 128 1.10 -19.78 -17.05
N SER A 129 -0.22 -19.94 -17.11
CA SER A 129 -0.97 -21.06 -17.69
C SER A 129 -0.85 -22.40 -16.96
N LEU A 130 0.00 -22.52 -15.92
CA LEU A 130 0.13 -23.71 -15.08
C LEU A 130 -0.45 -23.49 -13.68
N SER A 131 -0.40 -22.25 -13.21
CA SER A 131 -0.88 -21.85 -11.89
C SER A 131 -1.24 -20.38 -11.90
N LYS A 132 -2.23 -20.03 -11.09
CA LYS A 132 -2.52 -18.66 -10.68
C LYS A 132 -2.04 -18.43 -9.26
N TRP A 133 -1.44 -17.28 -9.00
CA TRP A 133 -1.00 -16.89 -7.65
C TRP A 133 -1.19 -15.40 -7.43
N TYR A 134 -1.22 -15.00 -6.15
CA TYR A 134 -1.17 -13.59 -5.79
C TYR A 134 0.27 -13.10 -5.80
N GLU A 135 0.50 -12.00 -6.51
CA GLU A 135 1.73 -11.22 -6.43
C GLU A 135 1.39 -9.90 -5.72
N GLY A 136 1.88 -9.78 -4.48
CA GLY A 136 1.87 -8.51 -3.76
C GLY A 136 3.19 -7.77 -3.91
N SER A 137 3.37 -6.70 -3.13
CA SER A 137 4.53 -5.84 -3.29
C SER A 137 5.86 -6.46 -2.88
N SER A 138 6.84 -6.36 -3.79
CA SER A 138 8.25 -6.70 -3.54
C SER A 138 9.08 -5.50 -3.05
N THR A 139 8.57 -4.27 -3.18
CA THR A 139 9.32 -3.01 -2.92
C THR A 139 8.71 -2.11 -1.85
N LEU A 140 7.40 -2.15 -1.64
CA LEU A 140 6.70 -1.34 -0.64
C LEU A 140 7.18 -1.74 0.75
N ARG A 141 7.72 -0.78 1.50
CA ARG A 141 8.23 -0.94 2.87
C ARG A 141 7.45 -0.13 3.88
N ARG A 142 6.94 1.03 3.44
CA ARG A 142 6.22 1.99 4.28
C ARG A 142 4.94 2.43 3.59
N LEU A 143 3.84 2.37 4.33
CA LEU A 143 2.53 2.89 3.92
C LEU A 143 2.07 3.93 4.94
N ILE A 144 1.79 5.16 4.50
CA ILE A 144 1.14 6.18 5.33
C ILE A 144 -0.34 6.20 4.95
N LEU A 145 -1.21 5.88 5.91
CA LEU A 145 -2.63 5.72 5.66
C LEU A 145 -3.35 7.08 5.56
N PRO A 146 -4.46 7.16 4.81
CA PRO A 146 -5.29 8.36 4.73
C PRO A 146 -5.74 8.87 6.09
N ALA A 147 -5.70 10.19 6.29
CA ALA A 147 -6.11 10.80 7.55
C ALA A 147 -7.56 10.45 7.95
N THR A 148 -8.42 10.24 6.96
CA THR A 148 -9.85 9.93 7.14
C THR A 148 -10.15 8.43 7.27
N LEU A 149 -9.14 7.56 7.16
CA LEU A 149 -9.34 6.10 7.08
C LEU A 149 -10.01 5.56 8.35
N LYS A 150 -11.10 4.82 8.15
CA LYS A 150 -11.92 4.23 9.22
C LYS A 150 -11.82 2.72 9.30
N ASN A 151 -11.54 2.06 8.17
CA ASN A 151 -11.51 0.61 8.14
C ASN A 151 -10.51 0.10 7.09
N ILE A 152 -10.22 -1.20 7.16
CA ILE A 152 -9.38 -1.93 6.21
C ILE A 152 -10.12 -3.22 5.89
N GLU A 153 -10.39 -3.47 4.61
CA GLU A 153 -11.05 -4.70 4.18
C GLU A 153 -10.17 -5.94 4.44
N TYR A 154 -10.83 -7.09 4.49
CA TYR A 154 -10.15 -8.38 4.49
C TYR A 154 -9.20 -8.50 3.29
N ASP A 155 -8.00 -9.05 3.51
CA ASP A 155 -6.94 -9.21 2.52
C ASP A 155 -6.46 -7.92 1.80
N ALA A 156 -6.82 -6.72 2.27
CA ALA A 156 -6.37 -5.45 1.69
C ALA A 156 -4.83 -5.35 1.58
N LEU A 157 -4.12 -5.82 2.62
CA LEU A 157 -2.67 -5.77 2.72
C LEU A 157 -1.99 -7.14 2.58
N ARG A 158 -2.76 -8.21 2.33
CA ARG A 158 -2.20 -9.56 2.20
C ARG A 158 -1.21 -9.63 1.03
N PHE A 159 -0.20 -10.50 1.15
CA PHE A 159 0.86 -10.74 0.16
C PHE A 159 1.89 -9.60 -0.01
N ASN A 160 1.80 -8.54 0.82
CA ASN A 160 2.79 -7.46 0.83
C ASN A 160 3.88 -7.74 1.88
N ASP A 161 4.60 -8.86 1.73
CA ASP A 161 5.52 -9.42 2.72
C ASP A 161 6.68 -8.47 3.09
N MET A 162 6.95 -7.49 2.22
CA MET A 162 7.99 -6.51 2.47
C MET A 162 7.51 -5.25 3.19
N LEU A 163 6.20 -5.08 3.40
CA LEU A 163 5.63 -3.96 4.13
C LEU A 163 6.01 -4.10 5.61
N THR A 164 6.96 -3.28 6.06
CA THR A 164 7.49 -3.34 7.42
C THR A 164 6.92 -2.28 8.35
N GLU A 165 6.37 -1.21 7.78
CA GLU A 165 5.94 -0.04 8.53
C GLU A 165 4.64 0.50 7.97
N ILE A 166 3.65 0.68 8.83
CA ILE A 166 2.40 1.34 8.48
C ILE A 166 2.16 2.45 9.49
N ILE A 167 2.00 3.65 8.97
CA ILE A 167 1.76 4.85 9.77
C ILE A 167 0.27 5.11 9.72
N THR A 168 -0.38 4.90 10.87
CA THR A 168 -1.79 5.26 11.08
C THR A 168 -1.92 6.78 11.22
N PRO A 169 -3.09 7.36 10.89
CA PRO A 169 -3.33 8.79 11.09
C PRO A 169 -3.12 9.20 12.55
N GLU A 170 -2.52 10.36 12.76
CA GLU A 170 -2.44 10.95 14.09
C GLU A 170 -3.85 11.16 14.65
N ASN A 171 -4.09 10.67 15.86
CA ASN A 171 -5.40 10.72 16.54
C ASN A 171 -6.53 9.97 15.82
N SER A 172 -6.22 8.94 15.03
CA SER A 172 -7.27 8.07 14.48
C SER A 172 -8.13 7.48 15.60
N GLU A 173 -9.43 7.72 15.55
CA GLU A 173 -10.41 7.07 16.43
C GLU A 173 -10.67 5.61 16.05
N PHE A 174 -10.23 5.21 14.85
CA PHE A 174 -10.60 3.95 14.22
C PHE A 174 -9.42 2.99 14.03
N LEU A 175 -8.18 3.47 14.03
CA LEU A 175 -7.00 2.66 13.73
C LEU A 175 -5.89 2.91 14.73
N VAL A 176 -5.37 1.83 15.32
CA VAL A 176 -4.18 1.87 16.17
C VAL A 176 -3.17 0.87 15.65
N SER A 177 -1.91 1.28 15.60
CA SER A 177 -0.79 0.39 15.35
C SER A 177 -0.10 -0.01 16.65
N ASP A 178 0.23 -1.29 16.80
CA ASP A 178 1.16 -1.81 17.80
C ASP A 178 2.22 -2.66 17.09
N GLY A 179 3.44 -2.12 16.99
CA GLY A 179 4.53 -2.76 16.28
C GLY A 179 4.20 -3.04 14.81
N HIS A 180 4.05 -4.32 14.47
CA HIS A 180 3.75 -4.78 13.09
C HIS A 180 2.28 -5.20 12.91
N THR A 181 1.36 -4.62 13.65
CA THR A 181 -0.06 -5.00 13.58
C THR A 181 -0.92 -3.75 13.66
N ILE A 182 -1.96 -3.71 12.82
CA ILE A 182 -2.99 -2.68 12.86
C ILE A 182 -4.26 -3.30 13.40
N TYR A 183 -4.90 -2.56 14.30
CA TYR A 183 -6.18 -2.88 14.88
C TYR A 183 -7.20 -1.86 14.41
N THR A 184 -8.34 -2.33 13.88
CA THR A 184 -9.52 -1.50 13.73
C THR A 184 -10.23 -1.41 15.07
N ILE A 185 -10.42 -0.21 15.58
CA ILE A 185 -11.21 0.09 16.78
C ILE A 185 -12.67 0.11 16.34
N LEU A 186 -13.40 -0.99 16.60
CA LEU A 186 -14.86 -0.98 16.45
C LEU A 186 -15.48 -0.21 17.60
N VAL A 187 -15.99 0.98 17.30
CA VAL A 187 -16.94 1.66 18.20
C VAL A 187 -18.23 0.83 18.13
N PHE A 188 -18.53 0.07 19.20
CA PHE A 188 -19.82 -0.58 19.57
C PHE A 188 -19.84 -2.08 19.87
N THR A 189 -18.78 -2.87 19.66
CA THR A 189 -18.65 -4.19 20.33
C THR A 189 -17.18 -4.44 20.71
N THR A 190 -16.95 -5.15 21.81
CA THR A 190 -15.63 -5.50 22.38
C THR A 190 -14.81 -6.49 21.52
N ASP A 191 -14.99 -6.48 20.20
CA ASP A 191 -14.35 -7.42 19.28
C ASP A 191 -13.28 -6.69 18.45
N TYR A 192 -12.01 -6.94 18.76
CA TYR A 192 -10.89 -6.46 17.96
C TYR A 192 -10.67 -7.39 16.78
N TYR A 193 -10.78 -6.88 15.54
CA TYR A 193 -10.27 -7.60 14.36
C TYR A 193 -8.83 -7.16 14.12
N SER A 194 -7.89 -8.10 14.30
CA SER A 194 -6.48 -7.89 13.99
C SER A 194 -6.20 -8.19 12.53
N ILE A 195 -5.62 -7.24 11.81
CA ILE A 195 -5.06 -7.49 10.48
C ILE A 195 -3.57 -7.74 10.65
N PHE A 196 -3.17 -8.99 10.48
CA PHE A 196 -1.75 -9.37 10.49
C PHE A 196 -1.17 -9.10 9.11
N TYR A 197 -0.11 -8.28 9.05
CA TYR A 197 0.78 -8.21 7.89
C TYR A 197 2.10 -8.89 8.27
N ARG A 198 2.33 -10.08 7.73
CA ARG A 198 3.60 -10.82 7.81
C ARG A 198 3.79 -11.64 6.55
#